data_AF-R8NJB6-F1
#
_entry.id   AF-R8NJB6-F1
#
_cell.length_a   1.000
_cell.length_b   1.000
_cell.length_c   1.000
_cell.angle_alpha   90.00
_cell.angle_beta   90.00
_cell.angle_gamma   90.00
#
_symmetry.space_group_name_H-M   'P 1'
#
loop_
_entity.id
_entity.type
_entity.pdbx_description
1 polymer ?
#
loop_
_entity_poly.entity_id
_entity_poly.type
_entity_poly.pdbx_seq_one_letter_code
_entity_poly.pdbx_strand_id
1 'polypeptide(L)'
;MYKGRAIAFEAKSTENPTRFDLKNIAHHQLDYLEKAEKMGAICFFLIEFSKDKSVFAVPLSVIQSHIRMSHQPKGKKSIPRADFDIYGHLVDQTERAPVDYLIHR
;
A
#
# COMPACT_ATOMS: atom_id res chain seq x y z
N MET A 1 1.98 9.63 14.97
CA MET A 1 1.95 8.51 15.95
C MET A 1 0.50 8.15 16.20
N TYR A 2 0.16 6.86 16.26
CA TYR A 2 -1.19 6.38 16.58
C TYR A 2 -1.12 5.34 17.69
N LYS A 3 -1.90 5.56 18.77
CA LYS A 3 -1.91 4.69 19.97
C LYS A 3 -0.51 4.33 20.49
N GLY A 4 0.42 5.30 20.47
CA GLY A 4 1.80 5.10 20.94
C GLY A 4 2.74 4.41 19.95
N ARG A 5 2.28 4.06 18.74
CA ARG A 5 3.13 3.52 17.67
C ARG A 5 3.42 4.57 16.59
N ALA A 6 4.65 4.57 16.09
CA ALA A 6 5.00 5.36 14.90
C ALA A 6 4.21 4.84 13.68
N ILE A 7 3.97 5.73 12.73
CA ILE A 7 3.35 5.38 11.44
C ILE A 7 4.35 5.76 10.36
N ALA A 8 4.60 4.85 9.43
CA ALA A 8 5.37 5.12 8.23
C ALA A 8 4.56 4.61 7.03
N PHE A 9 4.46 5.40 5.97
CA PHE A 9 3.76 4.96 4.77
C PHE A 9 4.35 5.60 3.54
N GLU A 10 4.01 5.03 2.40
CA GLU A 10 4.31 5.53 1.07
C GLU A 10 3.03 5.67 0.28
N ALA A 11 2.91 6.73 -0.52
CA ALA A 11 1.75 6.96 -1.37
C ALA A 11 2.15 6.80 -2.84
N LYS A 12 1.36 6.05 -3.60
CA LYS A 12 1.52 5.86 -5.05
C LYS A 12 0.17 5.91 -5.73
N SER A 13 0.19 6.18 -7.02
CA SER A 13 -1.00 6.15 -7.85
C SER A 13 -0.78 5.33 -9.12
N THR A 14 -1.88 4.90 -9.71
CA THR A 14 -1.91 4.22 -11.01
C THR A 14 -3.13 4.68 -11.80
N GLU A 15 -2.93 4.96 -13.08
CA GLU A 15 -4.03 5.19 -14.02
C GLU A 15 -4.59 3.89 -14.60
N ASN A 16 -3.93 2.75 -14.34
CA ASN A 16 -4.43 1.46 -14.77
C ASN A 16 -5.60 1.03 -13.87
N PRO A 17 -6.81 0.79 -14.43
CA PRO A 17 -8.00 0.54 -13.62
C PRO A 17 -8.01 -0.84 -12.95
N THR A 18 -7.21 -1.80 -13.42
CA THR A 18 -7.31 -3.21 -12.99
C THR A 18 -6.04 -3.74 -12.33
N ARG A 19 -4.96 -2.95 -12.24
CA ARG A 19 -3.73 -3.36 -11.56
C ARG A 19 -2.84 -2.19 -11.15
N PHE A 20 -1.92 -2.48 -10.24
CA PHE A 20 -0.80 -1.63 -9.86
C PHE A 20 0.53 -2.30 -10.24
N ASP A 21 1.39 -1.64 -11.02
CA ASP A 21 2.66 -2.21 -11.47
C ASP A 21 3.74 -2.09 -10.38
N LEU A 22 4.40 -3.21 -10.03
CA LEU A 22 5.36 -3.25 -8.91
C LEU A 22 6.60 -2.38 -9.12
N LYS A 23 6.95 -2.08 -10.38
CA LYS A 23 8.06 -1.17 -10.73
C LYS A 23 7.84 0.27 -10.21
N ASN A 24 6.61 0.63 -9.85
CA ASN A 24 6.29 1.95 -9.30
C ASN A 24 6.72 2.10 -7.84
N ILE A 25 7.21 1.03 -7.21
CA ILE A 25 7.78 1.02 -5.87
C ILE A 25 9.30 0.96 -6.01
N ALA A 26 9.99 2.00 -5.57
CA ALA A 26 11.44 2.01 -5.57
C ALA A 26 11.98 1.19 -4.39
N HIS A 27 13.11 0.50 -4.58
CA HIS A 27 13.66 -0.40 -3.55
C HIS A 27 13.90 0.29 -2.20
N HIS A 28 14.44 1.51 -2.22
CA HIS A 28 14.68 2.29 -1.00
C HIS A 28 13.41 2.62 -0.20
N GLN A 29 12.23 2.64 -0.84
CA GLN A 29 10.95 2.86 -0.17
C GLN A 29 10.55 1.62 0.64
N LEU A 30 10.80 0.44 0.11
CA LEU A 30 10.63 -0.82 0.84
C LEU A 30 11.62 -0.89 2.01
N ASP A 31 12.89 -0.60 1.76
CA ASP A 31 13.93 -0.60 2.81
C ASP A 31 13.58 0.35 3.96
N TYR A 32 13.06 1.53 3.64
CA TYR A 32 12.58 2.50 4.62
C TYR A 32 11.44 1.92 5.47
N LEU A 33 10.39 1.38 4.84
CA LEU A 33 9.24 0.83 5.55
C LEU A 33 9.59 -0.42 6.36
N GLU A 34 10.48 -1.28 5.85
CA GLU A 34 10.98 -2.45 6.56
C GLU A 34 11.79 -2.08 7.81
N LYS A 35 12.65 -1.06 7.71
CA LYS A 35 13.39 -0.54 8.87
C LYS A 35 12.42 0.04 9.90
N ALA A 36 11.45 0.82 9.45
CA ALA A 36 10.44 1.40 10.34
C ALA A 36 9.59 0.31 11.04
N GLU A 37 9.16 -0.72 10.31
CA GLU A 37 8.39 -1.85 10.85
C GLU A 37 9.19 -2.61 11.91
N LYS A 38 10.49 -2.85 11.67
CA LYS A 38 11.41 -3.45 12.66
C LYS A 38 11.54 -2.65 13.95
N MET A 39 11.35 -1.33 13.90
CA MET A 39 11.30 -0.46 15.09
C MET A 39 9.91 -0.39 15.74
N GLY A 40 8.95 -1.20 15.28
CA GLY A 40 7.60 -1.29 15.83
C GLY A 40 6.59 -0.32 15.21
N ALA A 41 6.95 0.41 14.15
CA ALA A 41 6.01 1.26 13.42
C ALA A 41 4.92 0.43 12.72
N ILE A 42 3.76 1.07 12.49
CA ILE A 42 2.72 0.56 11.60
C ILE A 42 3.08 1.02 10.19
N CYS A 43 3.28 0.09 9.27
CA CYS A 43 3.76 0.36 7.92
C CYS A 43 2.78 -0.13 6.84
N PHE A 44 2.42 0.75 5.91
CA PHE A 44 1.49 0.44 4.81
C PHE A 44 1.76 1.33 3.59
N PHE A 45 1.15 1.00 2.47
CA PHE A 45 1.09 1.86 1.29
C PHE A 45 -0.31 2.44 1.12
N LEU A 46 -0.42 3.70 0.68
CA LEU A 46 -1.62 4.27 0.10
C LEU A 46 -1.54 4.16 -1.41
N ILE A 47 -2.43 3.37 -2.02
CA ILE A 47 -2.45 3.15 -3.46
C ILE A 47 -3.74 3.74 -4.04
N GLU A 48 -3.61 4.81 -4.82
CA GLU A 48 -4.71 5.42 -5.55
C GLU A 48 -4.86 4.77 -6.94
N PHE A 49 -6.08 4.37 -7.29
CA PHE A 49 -6.48 4.12 -8.67
C PHE A 49 -7.13 5.38 -9.24
N SER A 50 -6.33 6.21 -9.92
CA SER A 50 -6.71 7.60 -10.21
C SER A 50 -7.91 7.75 -11.15
N LYS A 51 -8.30 6.69 -11.89
CA LYS A 51 -9.47 6.69 -12.78
C LYS A 51 -10.80 6.67 -12.05
N ASP A 52 -10.88 5.98 -10.92
CA ASP A 52 -12.10 5.89 -10.11
C ASP A 52 -11.96 6.59 -8.75
N LYS A 53 -10.79 7.21 -8.49
CA LYS A 53 -10.47 7.95 -7.25
C LYS A 53 -10.52 7.13 -5.98
N SER A 54 -10.50 5.81 -6.11
CA SER A 54 -10.39 4.90 -4.96
C SER A 54 -8.96 4.89 -4.43
N VAL A 55 -8.83 4.89 -3.10
CA VAL A 55 -7.56 4.85 -2.38
C VAL A 55 -7.58 3.67 -1.43
N PHE A 56 -6.55 2.83 -1.47
CA PHE A 56 -6.42 1.68 -0.59
C PHE A 56 -5.25 1.86 0.36
N ALA A 57 -5.49 1.67 1.65
CA ALA A 57 -4.43 1.42 2.62
C ALA A 57 -4.09 -0.07 2.61
N VAL A 58 -2.87 -0.41 2.19
CA VAL A 58 -2.43 -1.80 1.98
C VAL A 58 -1.26 -2.12 2.91
N PRO A 59 -1.37 -3.14 3.77
CA PRO A 59 -0.26 -3.51 4.66
C PRO A 59 1.04 -3.79 3.89
N LEU A 60 2.19 -3.39 4.47
CA LEU A 60 3.51 -3.63 3.87
C LEU A 60 3.73 -5.10 3.49
N SER A 61 3.27 -6.02 4.33
CA SER A 61 3.40 -7.47 4.14
C SER A 61 2.73 -7.98 2.85
N VAL A 62 1.61 -7.38 2.44
CA VAL A 62 0.91 -7.73 1.19
C VAL A 62 1.77 -7.33 0.00
N ILE A 63 2.30 -6.10 0.00
CA ILE A 63 3.21 -5.59 -1.03
C ILE A 63 4.46 -6.47 -1.13
N GLN A 64 5.10 -6.78 0.01
CA GLN A 64 6.27 -7.67 0.05
C GLN A 64 5.98 -9.06 -0.49
N SER A 65 4.80 -9.62 -0.19
CA SER A 65 4.38 -10.91 -0.72
C SER A 65 4.31 -10.89 -2.25
N HIS A 66 3.68 -9.86 -2.84
CA HIS A 66 3.64 -9.72 -4.29
C HIS A 66 5.02 -9.53 -4.93
N ILE A 67 5.89 -8.74 -4.29
CA ILE A 67 7.27 -8.56 -4.76
C ILE A 67 8.02 -9.90 -4.75
N ARG A 68 7.96 -10.64 -3.64
CA ARG A 68 8.58 -11.97 -3.52
C ARG A 68 8.06 -12.94 -4.58
N MET A 69 6.74 -12.99 -4.78
CA MET A 69 6.13 -13.82 -5.83
C MET A 69 6.53 -13.38 -7.23
N SER A 70 6.76 -12.08 -7.45
CA SER A 70 7.17 -11.55 -8.75
C SER A 70 8.53 -12.08 -9.22
N HIS A 71 9.40 -12.51 -8.29
CA HIS A 71 10.71 -13.06 -8.62
C HIS A 71 10.69 -14.53 -9.03
N GLN A 72 9.56 -15.23 -8.86
CA GLN A 72 9.42 -16.62 -9.26
C GLN A 72 9.29 -16.75 -10.79
N PRO A 73 9.58 -17.94 -11.37
CA PRO A 73 9.28 -18.22 -12.77
C PRO A 73 7.80 -17.94 -13.08
N LYS A 74 7.52 -17.15 -14.12
CA LYS A 74 6.17 -16.66 -14.48
C LYS A 74 5.48 -15.78 -13.41
N GLY A 75 6.24 -15.25 -12.45
CA GLY A 75 5.74 -14.32 -11.45
C GLY A 75 5.19 -13.03 -12.06
N LYS A 76 4.03 -12.58 -11.58
CA LYS A 76 3.40 -11.34 -12.04
C LYS A 76 4.19 -10.13 -11.55
N LYS A 77 4.43 -9.14 -12.42
CA LYS A 77 5.10 -7.86 -12.10
C LYS A 77 4.12 -6.75 -11.69
N SER A 78 2.93 -7.13 -11.27
CA SER A 78 1.84 -6.23 -10.87
C SER A 78 0.95 -6.91 -9.84
N ILE A 79 0.22 -6.09 -9.09
CA ILE A 79 -0.81 -6.49 -8.14
C ILE A 79 -2.17 -6.23 -8.81
N PRO A 80 -3.02 -7.25 -9.04
CA PRO A 80 -4.38 -7.07 -9.54
C PRO A 80 -5.23 -6.22 -8.59
N ARG A 81 -6.16 -5.43 -9.14
CA ARG A 81 -7.11 -4.63 -8.35
C ARG A 81 -7.86 -5.47 -7.31
N ALA A 82 -8.29 -6.67 -7.69
CA ALA A 82 -9.00 -7.58 -6.80
C ALA A 82 -8.23 -7.88 -5.49
N ASP A 83 -6.89 -7.89 -5.53
CA ASP A 83 -6.08 -8.13 -4.33
C ASP A 83 -6.12 -6.91 -3.38
N PHE A 84 -6.29 -5.69 -3.90
CA PHE A 84 -6.53 -4.50 -3.08
C PHE A 84 -7.91 -4.53 -2.43
N ASP A 85 -8.93 -5.04 -3.14
CA ASP A 85 -10.28 -5.15 -2.59
C ASP A 85 -10.37 -6.24 -1.50
N ILE A 86 -9.49 -7.25 -1.53
CA ILE A 86 -9.43 -8.35 -0.56
C ILE A 86 -8.51 -8.03 0.62
N TYR A 87 -7.29 -7.52 0.36
CA TYR A 87 -6.23 -7.37 1.36
C TYR A 87 -5.96 -5.92 1.77
N GLY A 88 -6.49 -4.96 1.03
CA GLY A 88 -6.43 -3.55 1.36
C GLY A 88 -7.68 -3.09 2.10
N HIS A 89 -7.57 -1.94 2.76
CA HIS A 89 -8.71 -1.21 3.29
C HIS A 89 -9.02 -0.06 2.34
N LEU A 90 -10.22 -0.05 1.77
CA LEU A 90 -10.71 1.12 1.03
C LEU A 90 -10.79 2.30 2.01
N VAL A 91 -10.14 3.40 1.66
CA VAL A 91 -10.15 4.61 2.48
C VAL A 91 -11.27 5.52 2.00
N ASP A 92 -12.21 5.81 2.90
CA ASP A 92 -13.28 6.76 2.64
C ASP A 92 -12.70 8.18 2.48
N GLN A 93 -13.15 8.89 1.46
CA GLN A 93 -12.83 10.29 1.31
C GLN A 93 -13.70 11.10 2.28
N THR A 94 -13.07 11.82 3.21
CA THR A 94 -13.77 12.74 4.13
C THR A 94 -13.36 14.19 3.87
N GLU A 95 -14.20 15.15 4.25
CA GLU A 95 -13.91 16.58 4.10
C GLU A 95 -12.80 17.10 5.05
N ARG A 96 -12.30 16.27 5.97
CA ARG A 96 -11.26 16.64 6.94
C ARG A 96 -9.95 15.95 6.59
N ALA A 97 -9.11 16.70 5.87
CA ALA A 97 -7.83 16.27 5.32
C ALA A 97 -7.94 15.10 4.32
N PRO A 98 -7.18 15.11 3.22
CA PRO A 98 -7.17 13.96 2.33
C PRO A 98 -6.57 12.77 3.10
N VAL A 99 -7.41 11.77 3.37
CA VAL A 99 -7.08 10.43 3.89
C VAL A 99 -7.00 10.33 5.43
N ASP A 100 -8.08 9.85 6.07
CA ASP A 100 -8.08 9.40 7.47
C ASP A 100 -7.92 7.88 7.55
N TYR A 101 -6.69 7.40 7.35
CA TYR A 101 -6.32 5.98 7.41
C TYR A 101 -6.18 5.44 8.85
N LEU A 102 -6.52 6.24 9.88
CA LEU A 102 -6.32 5.89 11.30
C LEU A 102 -7.60 5.53 12.05
N ILE A 103 -8.75 5.52 11.39
CA ILE A 103 -10.04 5.31 12.07
C ILE A 103 -10.32 3.84 12.43
N HIS A 104 -9.74 2.85 11.76
CA HIS A 104 -10.26 1.49 11.88
C HIS A 104 -9.57 0.67 12.98
N ARG A 105 -10.40 0.14 13.88
CA ARG A 105 -10.09 -0.71 15.05
C ARG A 105 -10.24 -2.18 14.72
#